data_AF-A0A958Q5R9-F1
#
_entry.id   AF-A0A958Q5R9-F1
#
_cell.length_a   1.000
_cell.length_b   1.000
_cell.length_c   1.000
_cell.angle_alpha   90.00
_cell.angle_beta   90.00
_cell.angle_gamma   90.00
#
_symmetry.space_group_name_H-M   'P 1'
#
loop_
_entity.id
_entity.type
_entity.pdbx_description
1 polymer ?
#
loop_
_entity_poly.entity_id
_entity_poly.type
_entity_poly.pdbx_seq_one_letter_code
_entity_poly.pdbx_strand_id
1 'polypeptide(L)'
;MKPFAITLFFFLLFSSQALAAPVDSSANAIYEASPQCAQLVKECFANEGTDRSNCLFSAAKHPFCEGTALGKLTYRRWMMSPVRPAGEETAPGFLGPQLVDQNCLTNFDNTLLSKLIQPETLSASIPTLDDSLSGCTKEISHQLTRP
;
A
#
# COMPACT_ATOMS: atom_id res chain seq x y z
N MET A 1 -47.85 67.04 20.12
CA MET A 1 -46.66 67.71 19.54
C MET A 1 -45.49 66.73 19.58
N LYS A 2 -44.77 66.60 18.46
CA LYS A 2 -43.44 65.99 18.21
C LYS A 2 -42.39 66.31 19.32
N PRO A 3 -41.15 65.75 19.34
CA PRO A 3 -40.54 64.65 18.54
C PRO A 3 -39.46 63.75 19.26
N PHE A 4 -38.97 62.74 18.52
CA PHE A 4 -37.57 62.27 18.30
C PHE A 4 -36.66 61.93 19.52
N ALA A 5 -36.20 60.69 19.68
CA ALA A 5 -35.10 60.00 18.97
C ALA A 5 -33.69 60.48 19.37
N ILE A 6 -32.93 59.61 20.07
CA ILE A 6 -31.46 59.65 20.12
C ILE A 6 -30.90 58.24 19.99
N THR A 7 -30.10 58.08 18.95
CA THR A 7 -29.27 56.94 18.56
C THR A 7 -27.98 56.93 19.39
N LEU A 8 -27.58 55.76 19.91
CA LEU A 8 -26.21 55.45 20.39
C LEU A 8 -25.96 53.98 20.05
N PHE A 9 -25.45 53.64 18.88
CA PHE A 9 -24.01 53.51 18.57
C PHE A 9 -23.22 52.78 19.66
N PHE A 10 -23.44 51.46 19.78
CA PHE A 10 -22.51 50.57 20.47
C PHE A 10 -21.74 49.75 19.44
N PHE A 11 -20.53 50.23 19.18
CA PHE A 11 -19.48 49.64 18.36
C PHE A 11 -18.98 48.38 19.09
N LEU A 12 -19.56 47.22 18.81
CA LEU A 12 -18.98 45.95 19.24
C LEU A 12 -17.89 45.57 18.22
N LEU A 13 -16.67 45.96 18.56
CA LEU A 13 -15.42 45.43 18.04
C LEU A 13 -15.41 43.91 18.30
N PHE A 14 -15.94 43.14 17.34
CA PHE A 14 -15.65 41.71 17.25
C PHE A 14 -14.21 41.59 16.77
N SER A 15 -13.31 41.35 17.72
CA SER A 15 -11.96 40.87 17.49
C SER A 15 -12.06 39.53 16.74
N SER A 16 -11.93 39.57 15.41
CA SER A 16 -11.66 38.40 14.59
C SER A 16 -10.28 37.86 14.99
N GLN A 17 -10.24 37.07 16.06
CA GLN A 17 -9.11 36.18 16.30
C GLN A 17 -9.13 35.19 15.16
N ALA A 18 -8.30 35.47 14.15
CA ALA A 18 -7.90 34.51 13.15
C ALA A 18 -7.30 33.33 13.90
N LEU A 19 -8.12 32.31 14.13
CA LEU A 19 -7.63 31.01 14.53
C LEU A 19 -6.86 30.51 13.30
N ALA A 20 -5.57 30.81 13.27
CA ALA A 20 -4.61 30.05 12.49
C ALA A 20 -4.64 28.64 13.09
N ALA A 21 -5.57 27.82 12.59
CA ALA A 21 -5.42 26.39 12.68
C ALA A 21 -4.02 26.09 12.12
N PRO A 22 -3.16 25.35 12.83
CA PRO A 22 -2.00 24.78 12.18
C PRO A 22 -2.57 24.00 11.00
N VAL A 23 -2.26 24.46 9.79
CA VAL A 23 -2.38 23.63 8.60
C VAL A 23 -1.33 22.56 8.82
N ASP A 24 -1.72 21.53 9.57
CA ASP A 24 -0.97 20.31 9.67
C ASP A 24 -0.66 19.92 8.24
N SER A 25 0.64 19.85 7.98
CA SER A 25 1.22 19.60 6.68
C SER A 25 0.80 18.22 6.20
N SER A 26 -0.42 18.10 5.68
CA SER A 26 -0.95 16.94 4.98
C SER A 26 -0.37 16.79 3.57
N ALA A 27 0.83 17.34 3.36
CA ALA A 27 1.60 17.24 2.12
C ALA A 27 2.82 16.30 2.25
N ASN A 28 3.02 15.69 3.44
CA ASN A 28 3.99 14.61 3.65
C ASN A 28 3.35 13.23 3.88
N ALA A 29 2.03 13.08 3.73
CA ALA A 29 1.35 11.79 3.74
C ALA A 29 1.55 11.06 2.39
N ILE A 30 2.80 10.90 2.00
CA ILE A 30 3.22 10.29 0.75
C ILE A 30 3.82 8.92 1.13
N TYR A 31 3.01 7.86 0.96
CA TYR A 31 3.42 6.45 0.89
C TYR A 31 3.70 5.65 2.18
N GLU A 32 3.06 5.95 3.31
CA GLU A 32 3.16 5.09 4.49
C GLU A 32 2.25 3.85 4.39
N ALA A 33 2.64 2.73 5.00
CA ALA A 33 1.82 1.54 5.09
C ALA A 33 0.56 1.82 5.93
N SER A 34 -0.60 2.02 5.29
CA SER A 34 -1.88 2.16 5.99
C SER A 34 -2.10 0.96 6.93
N PRO A 35 -2.47 1.17 8.20
CA PRO A 35 -2.79 0.07 9.13
C PRO A 35 -3.90 -0.84 8.60
N GLN A 36 -4.89 -0.26 7.91
CA GLN A 36 -5.97 -1.00 7.28
C GLN A 36 -5.45 -1.85 6.10
N CYS A 37 -4.52 -1.31 5.31
CA CYS A 37 -3.87 -2.10 4.26
C CYS A 37 -3.05 -3.25 4.85
N ALA A 38 -2.28 -3.00 5.90
CA ALA A 38 -1.49 -4.03 6.57
C ALA A 38 -2.39 -5.15 7.11
N GLN A 39 -3.54 -4.80 7.70
CA GLN A 39 -4.50 -5.79 8.17
C GLN A 39 -5.06 -6.64 7.03
N LEU A 40 -5.50 -6.02 5.92
CA LEU A 40 -6.01 -6.75 4.76
C LEU A 40 -4.97 -7.71 4.16
N VAL A 41 -3.74 -7.24 3.97
CA VAL A 41 -2.66 -8.08 3.43
C VAL A 41 -2.32 -9.23 4.39
N LYS A 42 -2.32 -8.97 5.71
CA LYS A 42 -2.12 -10.01 6.72
C LYS A 42 -3.18 -11.10 6.65
N GLU A 43 -4.45 -10.73 6.50
CA GLU A 43 -5.55 -11.70 6.37
C GLU A 43 -5.39 -12.61 5.15
N CYS A 44 -4.82 -12.11 4.05
CA CYS A 44 -4.54 -12.94 2.89
C CYS A 44 -3.59 -14.10 3.18
N PHE A 45 -2.66 -13.95 4.12
CA PHE A 45 -1.73 -15.02 4.51
C PHE A 45 -2.38 -16.15 5.32
N ALA A 46 -3.63 -15.98 5.77
CA ALA A 46 -4.41 -17.10 6.33
C ALA A 46 -4.88 -18.10 5.27
N ASN A 47 -4.89 -17.71 3.99
CA ASN A 47 -5.24 -18.57 2.87
C ASN A 47 -4.00 -19.25 2.27
N GLU A 48 -4.20 -20.21 1.37
CA GLU A 48 -3.12 -20.91 0.65
C GLU A 48 -3.35 -20.90 -0.87
N GLY A 49 -2.31 -21.25 -1.63
CA GLY A 49 -2.42 -21.48 -3.09
C GLY A 49 -3.11 -20.34 -3.85
N THR A 50 -4.11 -20.71 -4.66
CA THR A 50 -4.90 -19.78 -5.48
C THR A 50 -5.62 -18.74 -4.64
N ASP A 51 -6.18 -19.13 -3.49
CA ASP A 51 -7.00 -18.25 -2.66
C ASP A 51 -6.15 -17.12 -2.05
N ARG A 52 -4.92 -17.44 -1.63
CA ARG A 52 -3.94 -16.43 -1.22
C ARG A 52 -3.62 -15.48 -2.36
N SER A 53 -3.36 -16.01 -3.56
CA SER A 53 -3.04 -15.20 -4.75
C SER A 53 -4.18 -14.22 -5.07
N ASN A 54 -5.42 -14.71 -5.08
CA ASN A 54 -6.62 -13.90 -5.31
C ASN A 54 -6.78 -12.81 -4.25
N CYS A 55 -6.62 -13.18 -2.97
CA CYS A 55 -6.73 -12.23 -1.88
C CYS A 55 -5.67 -11.13 -1.99
N LEU A 56 -4.40 -11.47 -2.27
CA LEU A 56 -3.33 -10.49 -2.41
C LEU A 56 -3.60 -9.51 -3.57
N PHE A 57 -4.15 -10.00 -4.68
CA PHE A 57 -4.57 -9.13 -5.78
C PHE A 57 -5.68 -8.16 -5.36
N SER A 58 -6.76 -8.68 -4.78
CA SER A 58 -7.88 -7.87 -4.31
C SER A 58 -7.45 -6.86 -3.25
N ALA A 59 -6.59 -7.27 -2.31
CA ALA A 59 -6.04 -6.41 -1.28
C ALA A 59 -5.20 -5.29 -1.90
N ALA A 60 -4.32 -5.58 -2.87
CA ALA A 60 -3.48 -4.59 -3.51
C ALA A 60 -4.27 -3.52 -4.29
N LYS A 61 -5.44 -3.90 -4.83
CA LYS A 61 -6.37 -3.01 -5.54
C LYS A 61 -7.40 -2.33 -4.63
N HIS A 62 -7.45 -2.70 -3.35
CA HIS A 62 -8.41 -2.15 -2.41
C HIS A 62 -8.12 -0.65 -2.16
N PRO A 63 -9.12 0.23 -1.98
CA PRO A 63 -8.90 1.66 -1.72
C PRO A 63 -7.98 1.99 -0.53
N PHE A 64 -7.89 1.09 0.44
CA PHE A 64 -6.96 1.25 1.59
C PHE A 64 -5.48 0.99 1.22
N CYS A 65 -5.23 0.22 0.16
CA CYS A 65 -3.89 -0.16 -0.28
C CYS A 65 -3.47 0.51 -1.59
N GLU A 66 -4.41 0.89 -2.45
CA GLU A 66 -4.14 1.48 -3.75
C GLU A 66 -3.27 2.73 -3.61
N GLY A 67 -2.18 2.79 -4.39
CA GLY A 67 -1.22 3.90 -4.35
C GLY A 67 -0.22 3.86 -3.17
N THR A 68 -0.45 3.05 -2.14
CA THR A 68 0.47 2.91 -0.99
C THR A 68 1.71 2.06 -1.34
N ALA A 69 2.80 2.21 -0.57
CA ALA A 69 4.00 1.40 -0.76
C ALA A 69 3.72 -0.10 -0.52
N LEU A 70 2.93 -0.41 0.50
CA LEU A 70 2.55 -1.79 0.81
C LEU A 70 1.64 -2.40 -0.28
N GLY A 71 0.69 -1.62 -0.81
CA GLY A 71 -0.17 -2.06 -1.91
C GLY A 71 0.64 -2.35 -3.18
N LYS A 72 1.62 -1.51 -3.51
CA LYS A 72 2.55 -1.75 -4.63
C LYS A 72 3.37 -3.04 -4.43
N LEU A 73 3.94 -3.23 -3.23
CA LEU A 73 4.68 -4.45 -2.89
C LEU A 73 3.79 -5.70 -2.99
N THR A 74 2.56 -5.62 -2.48
CA THR A 74 1.57 -6.70 -2.52
C THR A 74 1.20 -7.05 -3.95
N TYR A 75 0.97 -6.04 -4.81
CA TYR A 75 0.69 -6.24 -6.22
C TYR A 75 1.87 -6.92 -6.94
N ARG A 76 3.10 -6.46 -6.69
CA ARG A 76 4.31 -7.09 -7.26
C ARG A 76 4.45 -8.54 -6.82
N ARG A 77 4.20 -8.83 -5.54
CA ARG A 77 4.24 -10.20 -5.03
C ARG A 77 3.19 -11.08 -5.70
N TRP A 78 1.97 -10.57 -5.91
CA TRP A 78 0.93 -11.28 -6.63
C TRP A 78 1.37 -11.64 -8.06
N MET A 79 1.98 -10.71 -8.80
CA MET A 79 2.47 -10.96 -10.17
C MET A 79 3.50 -12.09 -10.25
N MET A 80 4.21 -12.38 -9.17
CA MET A 80 5.19 -13.48 -9.08
C MET A 80 4.56 -14.82 -8.69
N SER A 81 3.26 -14.87 -8.38
CA SER A 81 2.61 -16.11 -7.99
C SER A 81 2.50 -17.07 -9.18
N PRO A 82 2.90 -18.34 -9.02
CA PRO A 82 2.76 -19.33 -10.09
C PRO A 82 1.28 -19.70 -10.34
N VAL A 83 0.42 -19.45 -9.35
CA VAL A 83 -1.00 -19.75 -9.36
C VAL A 83 -1.79 -18.47 -9.65
N ARG A 84 -2.55 -18.49 -10.75
CA ARG A 84 -3.27 -17.34 -11.28
C ARG A 84 -4.74 -17.34 -10.83
N PRO A 85 -5.34 -16.17 -10.56
CA PRO A 85 -6.78 -16.06 -10.34
C PRO A 85 -7.59 -16.62 -11.52
N ALA A 86 -8.68 -17.31 -11.21
CA ALA A 86 -9.60 -17.78 -12.24
C ALA A 86 -10.32 -16.56 -12.86
N GLY A 87 -10.19 -16.37 -14.17
CA GLY A 87 -10.93 -15.35 -14.92
C GLY A 87 -10.22 -14.03 -15.17
N GLU A 88 -8.97 -13.84 -14.71
CA GLU A 88 -8.18 -12.66 -15.10
C GLU A 88 -7.23 -12.95 -16.26
N GLU A 89 -7.46 -12.25 -17.37
CA GLU A 89 -6.53 -12.17 -18.50
C GLU A 89 -5.25 -11.47 -18.05
N THR A 90 -4.28 -12.28 -17.63
CA THR A 90 -2.87 -11.92 -17.54
C THR A 90 -2.52 -10.75 -16.60
N ALA A 91 -1.88 -11.06 -15.46
CA ALA A 91 -0.80 -10.18 -14.99
C ALA A 91 0.08 -9.89 -16.22
N PRO A 92 0.50 -8.64 -16.50
CA PRO A 92 1.24 -8.31 -17.72
C PRO A 92 2.57 -9.07 -17.74
N GLY A 93 2.52 -10.30 -18.24
CA GLY A 93 3.65 -11.13 -18.61
C GLY A 93 4.18 -10.55 -19.90
N PHE A 94 4.82 -9.39 -19.81
CA PHE A 94 5.37 -8.72 -20.97
C PHE A 94 6.61 -9.45 -21.51
N LEU A 95 7.14 -10.48 -20.82
CA LEU A 95 8.42 -11.11 -21.15
C LEU A 95 8.50 -12.64 -20.88
N GLY A 96 7.45 -13.40 -21.17
CA GLY A 96 7.49 -14.87 -21.09
C GLY A 96 7.44 -15.45 -19.67
N PRO A 97 7.65 -16.77 -19.48
CA PRO A 97 7.61 -17.40 -18.17
C PRO A 97 8.76 -16.86 -17.31
N GLN A 98 8.45 -15.98 -16.37
CA GLN A 98 9.42 -15.61 -15.34
C GLN A 98 9.71 -16.84 -14.49
N LEU A 99 10.96 -17.30 -14.53
CA LEU A 99 11.43 -18.34 -13.63
C LEU A 99 11.53 -17.74 -12.23
N VAL A 100 10.51 -17.99 -11.41
CA VAL A 100 10.50 -17.53 -10.02
C VAL A 100 10.95 -18.65 -9.10
N ASP A 101 11.82 -18.35 -8.14
CA ASP A 101 12.22 -19.28 -7.11
C ASP A 101 11.13 -19.39 -6.02
N GLN A 102 10.44 -20.53 -5.99
CA GLN A 102 9.35 -20.77 -5.04
C GLN A 102 9.81 -20.77 -3.57
N ASN A 103 11.04 -21.21 -3.30
CA ASN A 103 11.59 -21.19 -1.95
C ASN A 103 11.90 -19.75 -1.52
N CYS A 104 12.42 -18.93 -2.44
CA CYS A 104 12.59 -17.49 -2.22
C CYS A 104 11.26 -16.81 -1.89
N LEU A 105 10.21 -17.03 -2.69
CA LEU A 105 8.89 -16.45 -2.43
C LEU A 105 8.31 -16.86 -1.08
N THR A 106 8.53 -18.11 -0.66
CA THR A 106 8.07 -18.59 0.65
C THR A 106 8.80 -17.86 1.79
N ASN A 107 10.11 -17.65 1.66
CA ASN A 107 10.89 -16.89 2.65
C ASN A 107 10.50 -15.41 2.68
N PHE A 108 10.26 -14.82 1.51
CA PHE A 108 9.72 -13.47 1.40
C PHE A 108 8.36 -13.37 2.11
N ASP A 109 7.43 -14.30 1.85
CA ASP A 109 6.10 -14.32 2.45
C ASP A 109 6.17 -14.40 3.97
N ASN A 110 7.03 -15.26 4.51
CA ASN A 110 7.26 -15.38 5.95
C ASN A 110 7.82 -14.08 6.55
N THR A 111 8.74 -13.43 5.84
CA THR A 111 9.34 -12.15 6.28
C THR A 111 8.31 -11.03 6.26
N LEU A 112 7.54 -10.91 5.19
CA LEU A 112 6.46 -9.94 5.06
C LEU A 112 5.41 -10.15 6.15
N LEU A 113 4.97 -11.40 6.40
CA LEU A 113 4.00 -11.70 7.45
C LEU A 113 4.53 -11.30 8.85
N SER A 114 5.79 -11.58 9.14
CA SER A 114 6.44 -11.16 10.40
C SER A 114 6.41 -9.63 10.58
N LYS A 115 6.62 -8.87 9.49
CA LYS A 115 6.52 -7.41 9.48
C LYS A 115 5.10 -6.90 9.58
N LEU A 116 4.12 -7.60 9.01
CA LEU A 116 2.70 -7.25 9.13
C LEU A 116 2.15 -7.44 10.56
N ILE A 117 2.78 -8.31 11.36
CA ILE A 117 2.48 -8.48 12.78
C ILE A 117 3.09 -7.35 13.63
N GLN A 118 4.14 -6.70 13.16
CA GLN A 118 4.87 -5.59 13.81
C GLN A 118 4.76 -4.30 12.96
N PRO A 119 3.55 -3.71 12.86
CA PRO A 119 3.25 -2.64 11.92
C PRO A 119 4.14 -1.39 12.09
N GLU A 120 4.67 -1.15 13.29
CA GLU A 120 5.56 -0.04 13.61
C GLU A 120 6.89 -0.09 12.84
N THR A 121 7.33 -1.28 12.41
CA THR A 121 8.57 -1.44 11.61
C THR A 121 8.29 -1.66 10.13
N LEU A 122 7.02 -1.87 9.76
CA LEU A 122 6.64 -2.29 8.42
C LEU A 122 7.04 -1.26 7.38
N SER A 123 6.66 0.01 7.57
CA SER A 123 6.93 1.09 6.60
C SER A 123 8.42 1.20 6.26
N ALA A 124 9.29 1.22 7.27
CA ALA A 124 10.74 1.29 7.11
C ALA A 124 11.33 0.05 6.41
N SER A 125 10.67 -1.10 6.50
CA SER A 125 11.13 -2.36 5.90
C SER A 125 10.69 -2.59 4.45
N ILE A 126 9.72 -1.81 3.94
CA ILE A 126 9.17 -1.99 2.58
C ILE A 126 10.26 -1.95 1.49
N PRO A 127 11.24 -1.02 1.50
CA PRO A 127 12.29 -1.01 0.49
C PRO A 127 13.10 -2.32 0.48
N THR A 128 13.49 -2.82 1.66
CA THR A 128 14.25 -4.08 1.79
C THR A 128 13.41 -5.29 1.38
N LEU A 129 12.11 -5.28 1.68
CA LEU A 129 11.19 -6.30 1.21
C LEU A 129 11.07 -6.29 -0.32
N ASP A 130 10.99 -5.11 -0.93
CA ASP A 130 10.92 -4.94 -2.38
C ASP A 130 12.19 -5.46 -3.09
N ASP A 131 13.36 -5.18 -2.52
CA ASP A 131 14.64 -5.75 -2.98
C ASP A 131 14.66 -7.28 -2.86
N SER A 132 14.24 -7.81 -1.70
CA SER A 132 14.15 -9.25 -1.45
C SER A 132 13.20 -9.94 -2.44
N LEU A 133 12.07 -9.31 -2.76
CA LEU A 133 11.11 -9.84 -3.73
C LEU A 133 11.71 -9.85 -5.14
N SER A 134 12.40 -8.78 -5.52
CA SER A 134 13.10 -8.68 -6.81
C SER A 134 14.15 -9.77 -6.99
N GLY A 135 14.83 -10.16 -5.90
CA GLY A 135 15.79 -11.27 -5.88
C GLY A 135 15.20 -12.66 -6.09
N CYS A 136 13.87 -12.82 -6.07
CA CYS A 136 13.23 -14.12 -6.31
C CYS A 136 13.10 -14.48 -7.80
N THR A 137 13.36 -13.55 -8.71
CA THR A 137 13.38 -13.82 -10.15
C THR A 137 14.76 -14.39 -10.55
N LYS A 138 14.77 -15.53 -11.24
CA LYS A 138 16.01 -16.13 -11.78
C LYS A 138 16.37 -15.44 -13.09
N GLU A 139 17.61 -14.99 -13.23
CA GLU A 139 18.12 -14.55 -14.53
C GLU A 139 18.20 -15.73 -15.50
N ILE A 140 17.47 -15.62 -16.61
CA ILE A 140 17.37 -16.64 -17.66
C ILE A 140 18.69 -16.74 -18.50
N SER A 141 19.59 -15.76 -18.36
CA SER A 141 20.82 -15.59 -19.14
C SER A 141 21.79 -16.79 -19.08
N HIS A 142 21.77 -17.59 -18.01
CA HIS A 142 22.71 -18.71 -17.84
C HIS A 142 22.19 -20.10 -18.27
N GLN A 143 20.89 -20.26 -18.55
CA GLN A 143 20.34 -21.59 -18.90
C GLN A 143 20.05 -21.78 -20.39
N LEU A 144 19.93 -20.70 -21.17
CA LEU A 144 19.69 -20.76 -22.62
C LEU A 144 20.97 -20.95 -23.46
N THR A 145 22.15 -20.99 -22.83
CA THR A 145 23.46 -21.08 -23.49
C THR A 145 24.21 -22.39 -23.22
N ARG A 146 23.57 -23.39 -22.57
CA ARG A 146 24.16 -24.73 -22.50
C ARG A 146 23.81 -25.50 -23.79
N PRO A 147 24.81 -25.80 -24.66
CA PRO A 147 24.59 -26.55 -25.89
C PRO A 147 24.17 -28.00 -25.64
#